data_AF-A0A913XG85-F1
#
_entry.id   AF-A0A913XG85-F1
#
_cell.length_a   1.000
_cell.length_b   1.000
_cell.length_c   1.000
_cell.angle_alpha   90.00
_cell.angle_beta   90.00
_cell.angle_gamma   90.00
#
_symmetry.space_group_name_H-M   'P 1'
#
loop_
_entity.id
_entity.type
_entity.pdbx_description
1 polymer ?
#
loop_
_entity_poly.entity_id
_entity_poly.type
_entity_poly.pdbx_seq_one_letter_code
_entity_poly.pdbx_strand_id
1 'polypeptide(L)'
;MAALEEYKDIIEELVARGKSHREISQFLQQNCNVERGASLRSVKSLCAKYSIYKPRLNDRELQEEVEIAIGEVGPTYGRKMMKGYLKSKGMDASERRVGESLKRLNPTQNEERMMVAKNLNPMPYVAEYFRHKLHMDQNEKLVMFGVTHVIARDGYSGKIVSHASMATKNNLLIYDQVFK
;
A
#
# COMPACT_ATOMS: atom_id res chain seq x y z
N MET A 1 13.55 -24.09 24.47
CA MET A 1 12.20 -23.49 24.57
C MET A 1 11.73 -23.39 26.01
N ALA A 2 12.08 -24.32 26.90
CA ALA A 2 11.74 -24.26 28.34
C ALA A 2 12.08 -22.92 29.02
N ALA A 3 13.28 -22.36 28.79
CA ALA A 3 13.70 -21.08 29.39
C ALA A 3 12.85 -19.85 28.99
N LEU A 4 12.01 -19.96 27.95
CA LEU A 4 11.17 -18.86 27.46
C LEU A 4 9.73 -18.98 27.97
N GLU A 5 9.34 -20.15 28.49
CA GLU A 5 8.00 -20.38 29.05
C GLU A 5 7.81 -19.65 30.37
N GLU A 6 8.88 -19.43 31.15
CA GLU A 6 8.87 -18.64 32.39
C GLU A 6 8.53 -17.16 32.15
N TYR A 7 8.81 -16.64 30.95
CA TYR A 7 8.53 -15.25 30.57
C TYR A 7 7.22 -15.09 29.77
N LYS A 8 6.36 -16.11 29.76
CA LYS A 8 5.11 -16.11 28.99
C LYS A 8 4.24 -14.90 29.30
N ASP A 9 4.03 -14.60 30.58
CA ASP A 9 3.15 -13.51 31.02
C ASP A 9 3.68 -12.13 30.60
N ILE A 10 5.00 -11.95 30.66
CA ILE A 10 5.67 -10.72 30.20
C ILE A 10 5.54 -10.58 28.68
N ILE A 11 5.67 -11.70 27.93
CA ILE A 11 5.49 -11.69 26.48
C ILE A 11 4.04 -11.38 26.11
N GLU A 12 3.06 -11.95 26.81
CA GLU A 12 1.64 -11.64 26.62
C GLU A 12 1.36 -10.15 26.87
N GLU A 13 1.89 -9.58 27.94
CA GLU A 13 1.74 -8.16 28.24
C GLU A 13 2.40 -7.26 27.17
N LEU A 14 3.60 -7.60 26.71
CA LEU A 14 4.29 -6.84 25.67
C LEU A 14 3.59 -6.93 24.31
N VAL A 15 2.99 -8.09 24.00
CA VAL A 15 2.16 -8.26 22.79
C VAL A 15 0.86 -7.47 22.91
N ALA A 16 0.24 -7.44 24.10
CA ALA A 16 -0.94 -6.62 24.37
C ALA A 16 -0.66 -5.12 24.22
N ARG A 17 0.54 -4.67 24.61
CA ARG A 17 1.04 -3.31 24.38
C ARG A 17 1.42 -3.01 22.92
N GLY A 18 1.23 -3.96 22.00
CA GLY A 18 1.44 -3.77 20.57
C GLY A 18 2.89 -3.85 20.09
N LYS A 19 3.85 -4.25 20.95
CA LYS A 19 5.26 -4.34 20.56
C LYS A 19 5.52 -5.36 19.46
N SER A 20 6.52 -5.11 18.62
CA SER A 20 6.92 -6.07 17.59
C SER A 20 7.67 -7.26 18.19
N HIS A 21 7.63 -8.43 17.56
CA HIS A 21 8.42 -9.59 18.03
C HIS A 21 9.93 -9.31 18.09
N ARG A 22 10.42 -8.34 17.32
CA ARG A 22 11.82 -7.89 17.37
C ARG A 22 12.09 -7.08 18.64
N GLU A 23 11.21 -6.13 18.96
CA GLU A 23 11.30 -5.36 20.22
C GLU A 23 11.15 -6.26 21.44
N ILE A 24 10.27 -7.27 21.39
CA ILE A 24 10.10 -8.25 22.47
C ILE A 24 11.40 -9.06 22.64
N SER A 25 12.01 -9.51 21.55
CA SER A 25 13.29 -10.23 21.58
C SER A 25 14.43 -9.36 22.16
N GLN A 26 14.51 -8.08 21.77
CA GLN A 26 15.47 -7.14 22.34
C GLN A 26 15.22 -6.87 23.82
N PHE A 27 13.96 -6.69 24.21
CA PHE A 27 13.56 -6.47 25.60
C PHE A 27 13.94 -7.66 26.49
N LEU A 28 13.71 -8.89 26.03
CA LEU A 28 14.07 -10.10 26.78
C LEU A 28 15.58 -10.27 26.93
N GLN A 29 16.36 -9.85 25.93
CA GLN A 29 17.83 -9.90 26.00
C GLN A 29 18.40 -8.81 26.93
N GLN A 30 17.85 -7.60 26.89
CA GLN A 30 18.38 -6.45 27.64
C GLN A 30 17.88 -6.38 29.08
N ASN A 31 16.61 -6.71 29.33
CA ASN A 31 15.97 -6.48 30.63
C ASN A 31 15.80 -7.76 31.45
N CYS A 32 15.76 -8.92 30.80
CA CYS A 32 15.55 -10.22 31.47
C CYS A 32 16.82 -11.11 31.45
N ASN A 33 17.96 -10.61 30.92
CA ASN A 33 19.23 -11.34 30.79
C ASN A 33 19.10 -12.74 30.15
N VAL A 34 18.16 -12.92 29.23
CA VAL A 34 17.96 -14.20 28.55
C VAL A 34 18.98 -14.33 27.40
N GLU A 35 20.17 -14.81 27.72
CA GLU A 35 21.27 -14.96 26.76
C GLU A 35 21.01 -16.06 25.70
N ARG A 36 20.40 -17.18 26.10
CA ARG A 36 20.10 -18.31 25.22
C ARG A 36 18.61 -18.51 25.07
N GLY A 37 18.16 -18.47 23.82
CA GLY A 37 16.78 -18.79 23.46
C GLY A 37 15.92 -17.57 23.13
N ALA A 38 16.27 -16.34 23.51
CA ALA A 38 15.51 -15.12 23.21
C ALA A 38 15.69 -14.61 21.76
N SER A 39 15.75 -15.51 20.78
CA SER A 39 15.77 -15.14 19.37
C SER A 39 14.37 -14.77 18.87
N LEU A 40 14.31 -13.96 17.80
CA LEU A 40 13.07 -13.64 17.08
C LEU A 40 12.26 -14.89 16.70
N ARG A 41 12.94 -15.97 16.30
CA ARG A 41 12.32 -17.24 15.91
C ARG A 41 11.69 -17.94 17.11
N SER A 42 12.35 -17.92 18.25
CA SER A 42 11.84 -18.52 19.49
C SER A 42 10.63 -17.78 20.04
N VAL A 43 10.65 -16.44 20.03
CA VAL A 43 9.50 -15.61 20.43
C VAL A 43 8.31 -15.90 19.53
N LYS A 44 8.51 -15.94 18.20
CA LYS A 44 7.45 -16.32 17.25
C LYS A 44 6.90 -17.73 17.51
N SER A 45 7.79 -18.70 17.73
CA SER A 45 7.40 -20.08 18.01
C SER A 45 6.59 -20.20 19.30
N LEU A 46 6.94 -19.44 20.34
CA LEU A 46 6.21 -19.42 21.60
C LEU A 46 4.85 -18.75 21.46
N CYS A 47 4.79 -17.57 20.82
CA CYS A 47 3.51 -16.91 20.54
C CYS A 47 2.57 -17.81 19.72
N ALA A 48 3.10 -18.53 18.72
CA ALA A 48 2.32 -19.50 17.96
C ALA A 48 1.85 -20.70 18.81
N LYS A 49 2.72 -21.25 19.67
CA LYS A 49 2.39 -22.36 20.57
C LYS A 49 1.26 -22.02 21.54
N TYR A 50 1.27 -20.80 22.08
CA TYR A 50 0.28 -20.35 23.07
C TYR A 50 -0.85 -19.49 22.50
N SER A 51 -0.96 -19.37 21.17
CA SER A 51 -1.98 -18.54 20.51
C SER A 51 -2.00 -17.09 20.99
N ILE A 52 -0.82 -16.53 21.26
CA ILE A 52 -0.63 -15.14 21.69
C ILE A 52 -0.57 -14.28 20.43
N TYR A 53 -1.63 -13.53 20.18
CA TYR A 53 -1.75 -12.63 19.04
C TYR A 53 -1.89 -11.19 19.51
N LYS A 54 -1.47 -10.24 18.66
CA LYS A 54 -1.79 -8.83 18.91
C LYS A 54 -3.31 -8.67 19.00
N PRO A 55 -3.81 -7.85 19.95
CA PRO A 55 -5.23 -7.55 20.03
C PRO A 55 -5.69 -6.97 18.69
N ARG A 56 -6.84 -7.45 18.20
CA ARG A 56 -7.44 -6.88 17.00
C ARG A 56 -7.94 -5.49 17.35
N LEU A 57 -7.53 -4.49 16.56
CA LEU A 57 -8.06 -3.13 16.65
C LEU A 57 -9.59 -3.18 16.53
N ASN A 58 -10.31 -2.49 17.41
CA ASN A 58 -11.77 -2.41 17.36
C ASN A 58 -12.22 -1.63 16.11
N ASP A 59 -13.45 -1.85 15.65
CA ASP A 59 -14.00 -1.11 14.50
C ASP A 59 -14.20 0.38 14.80
N ARG A 60 -14.54 0.73 16.05
CA ARG A 60 -14.64 2.15 16.48
C ARG A 60 -13.29 2.84 16.50
N GLU A 61 -12.30 2.24 17.15
CA GLU A 61 -10.92 2.74 17.18
C GLU A 61 -10.35 2.87 15.75
N LEU A 62 -10.62 1.89 14.89
CA LEU A 62 -10.22 1.95 13.48
C LEU A 62 -10.87 3.14 12.75
N GLN A 63 -12.12 3.49 13.05
CA GLN A 63 -12.77 4.63 12.42
C GLN A 63 -12.14 5.95 12.86
N GLU A 64 -11.91 6.14 14.16
CA GLU A 64 -11.26 7.33 14.71
C GLU A 64 -9.86 7.53 14.12
N GLU A 65 -9.08 6.45 14.04
CA GLU A 65 -7.72 6.50 13.49
C GLU A 65 -7.69 6.74 11.97
N VAL A 66 -8.68 6.20 11.24
CA VAL A 66 -8.82 6.51 9.81
C VAL A 66 -9.22 7.97 9.61
N GLU A 67 -10.07 8.53 10.46
CA GLU A 67 -10.47 9.95 10.41
C GLU A 67 -9.29 10.89 10.66
N ILE A 68 -8.48 10.61 11.70
CA ILE A 68 -7.23 11.32 11.97
C ILE A 68 -6.28 11.21 10.76
N ALA A 69 -6.11 10.01 10.23
CA ALA A 69 -5.26 9.79 9.07
C ALA A 69 -5.72 10.57 7.84
N ILE A 70 -7.03 10.62 7.56
CA ILE A 70 -7.60 11.44 6.49
C ILE A 70 -7.22 12.92 6.68
N GLY A 71 -7.25 13.43 7.90
CA GLY A 71 -6.84 14.80 8.21
C GLY A 71 -5.37 15.08 7.92
N GLU A 72 -4.50 14.09 8.14
CA GLU A 72 -3.05 14.23 7.92
C GLU A 72 -2.61 14.03 6.47
N VAL A 73 -3.10 12.98 5.80
CA VAL A 73 -2.66 12.59 4.44
C VAL A 73 -3.60 13.05 3.33
N GLY A 74 -4.78 13.52 3.69
CA GLY A 74 -5.84 13.91 2.77
C GLY A 74 -6.79 12.75 2.40
N PRO A 75 -7.97 13.09 1.85
CA PRO A 75 -9.06 12.13 1.59
C PRO A 75 -8.82 11.19 0.39
N THR A 76 -7.81 11.49 -0.44
CA THR A 76 -7.50 10.76 -1.68
C THR A 76 -6.92 9.37 -1.45
N TYR A 77 -6.43 9.09 -0.22
CA TYR A 77 -5.81 7.80 0.10
C TYR A 77 -6.83 6.66 0.02
N GLY A 78 -6.60 5.75 -0.92
CA GLY A 78 -7.39 4.54 -1.05
C GLY A 78 -7.06 3.50 0.02
N ARG A 79 -7.91 2.47 0.16
CA ARG A 79 -7.80 1.42 1.19
C ARG A 79 -6.41 0.76 1.31
N LYS A 80 -5.68 0.59 0.20
CA LYS A 80 -4.32 0.03 0.20
C LYS A 80 -3.30 0.99 0.82
N MET A 81 -3.34 2.26 0.40
CA MET A 81 -2.45 3.31 0.92
C MET A 81 -2.76 3.57 2.39
N MET A 82 -4.04 3.68 2.74
CA MET A 82 -4.48 3.89 4.12
C MET A 82 -4.08 2.73 5.02
N LYS A 83 -4.23 1.47 4.59
CA LYS A 83 -3.71 0.31 5.33
C LYS A 83 -2.19 0.39 5.55
N GLY A 84 -1.45 0.77 4.52
CA GLY A 84 0.01 0.95 4.63
C GLY A 84 0.39 2.03 5.63
N TYR A 85 -0.33 3.15 5.61
CA TYR A 85 -0.15 4.26 6.53
C TYR A 85 -0.44 3.86 7.99
N LEU A 86 -1.61 3.28 8.25
CA LEU A 86 -1.97 2.77 9.57
C LEU A 86 -0.94 1.76 10.09
N LYS A 87 -0.47 0.86 9.21
CA LYS A 87 0.57 -0.11 9.56
C LYS A 87 1.90 0.54 9.91
N SER A 88 2.27 1.65 9.26
CA SER A 88 3.46 2.42 9.62
C SER A 88 3.34 3.07 11.01
N LYS A 89 2.11 3.41 11.43
CA LYS A 89 1.78 3.88 12.79
C LYS A 89 1.61 2.74 13.82
N GLY A 90 1.87 1.49 13.42
CA GLY A 90 1.75 0.32 14.30
C GLY A 90 0.35 -0.29 14.40
N MET A 91 -0.63 0.26 13.69
CA MET A 91 -2.00 -0.24 13.65
C MET A 91 -2.17 -1.25 12.52
N ASP A 92 -2.55 -2.49 12.86
CA ASP A 92 -2.81 -3.52 11.85
C ASP A 92 -4.30 -3.75 11.67
N ALA A 93 -4.78 -3.48 10.45
CA ALA A 93 -6.16 -3.68 10.06
C ALA A 93 -6.24 -4.32 8.66
N SER A 94 -7.27 -5.14 8.45
CA SER A 94 -7.52 -5.74 7.14
C SER A 94 -7.88 -4.67 6.11
N GLU A 95 -7.45 -4.85 4.87
CA GLU A 95 -7.75 -3.91 3.77
C GLU A 95 -9.27 -3.72 3.59
N ARG A 96 -10.03 -4.79 3.81
CA ARG A 96 -11.50 -4.74 3.73
C ARG A 96 -12.08 -3.84 4.82
N ARG A 97 -11.70 -4.02 6.08
CA ARG A 97 -12.16 -3.17 7.20
C ARG A 97 -11.80 -1.70 7.00
N VAL A 98 -10.57 -1.42 6.58
CA VAL A 98 -10.13 -0.05 6.23
C VAL A 98 -10.98 0.52 5.10
N GLY A 99 -11.28 -0.28 4.07
CA GLY A 99 -12.16 0.13 2.98
C GLY A 99 -13.59 0.43 3.42
N GLU A 100 -14.16 -0.38 4.31
CA GLU A 100 -15.49 -0.16 4.90
C GLU A 100 -15.51 1.13 5.75
N SER A 101 -14.49 1.37 6.58
CA SER A 101 -14.35 2.63 7.34
C SER A 101 -14.21 3.84 6.42
N LEU A 102 -13.35 3.79 5.40
CA LEU A 102 -13.19 4.86 4.42
C LEU A 102 -14.48 5.16 3.65
N LYS A 103 -15.27 4.12 3.31
CA LYS A 103 -16.55 4.30 2.63
C LYS A 103 -17.58 5.01 3.51
N ARG A 104 -17.55 4.77 4.83
CA ARG A 104 -18.43 5.44 5.80
C ARG A 104 -18.02 6.90 6.04
N LEU A 105 -16.72 7.15 6.20
CA LEU A 105 -16.18 8.47 6.51
C LEU A 105 -16.19 9.41 5.29
N ASN A 106 -15.77 8.90 4.12
CA ASN A 106 -15.62 9.68 2.89
C ASN A 106 -16.34 9.01 1.71
N PRO A 107 -17.68 9.04 1.66
CA PRO A 107 -18.45 8.41 0.58
C PRO A 107 -18.15 9.04 -0.79
N THR A 108 -18.06 10.37 -0.89
CA THR A 108 -17.84 11.11 -2.14
C THR A 108 -16.55 10.70 -2.84
N GLN A 109 -15.43 10.70 -2.10
CA GLN A 109 -14.12 10.29 -2.63
C GLN A 109 -14.06 8.80 -2.99
N ASN A 110 -14.82 7.97 -2.27
CA ASN A 110 -14.91 6.56 -2.61
C ASN A 110 -15.66 6.35 -3.93
N GLU A 111 -16.72 7.13 -4.18
CA GLU A 111 -17.45 7.14 -5.46
C GLU A 111 -16.58 7.64 -6.62
N GLU A 112 -15.88 8.75 -6.44
CA GLU A 112 -14.91 9.27 -7.43
C GLU A 112 -13.87 8.21 -7.82
N ARG A 113 -13.28 7.52 -6.84
CA ARG A 113 -12.33 6.43 -7.09
C ARG A 113 -12.95 5.26 -7.86
N MET A 114 -14.21 4.93 -7.57
CA MET A 114 -14.93 3.88 -8.27
C MET A 114 -15.24 4.25 -9.73
N MET A 115 -15.49 5.54 -10.00
CA MET A 115 -15.70 6.07 -11.35
C MET A 115 -14.40 6.08 -12.17
N VAL A 116 -13.27 6.47 -11.56
CA VAL A 116 -11.95 6.50 -12.21
C VAL A 116 -11.43 5.10 -12.54
N ALA A 117 -11.64 4.11 -11.66
CA ALA A 117 -11.15 2.74 -11.84
C ALA A 117 -11.79 1.99 -13.03
N LYS A 118 -12.87 2.52 -13.61
CA LYS A 118 -13.58 1.94 -14.76
C LYS A 118 -13.08 2.43 -16.12
N ASN A 119 -12.05 3.26 -16.17
CA ASN A 119 -11.31 3.53 -17.40
C ASN A 119 -10.38 2.34 -17.72
N LEU A 120 -10.95 1.14 -17.82
CA LEU A 120 -10.27 0.02 -18.45
C LEU A 120 -10.07 0.39 -19.91
N ASN A 121 -8.83 0.35 -20.37
CA ASN A 121 -8.51 0.59 -21.78
C ASN A 121 -9.18 -0.52 -22.62
N PRO A 122 -10.18 -0.19 -23.47
CA PRO A 122 -10.86 -1.20 -24.27
C PRO A 122 -10.02 -1.68 -25.46
N MET A 123 -8.90 -1.00 -25.77
CA MET A 123 -8.10 -1.28 -26.95
C MET A 123 -7.06 -2.38 -26.67
N PRO A 124 -7.16 -3.54 -27.34
CA PRO A 124 -6.14 -4.57 -27.25
C PRO A 124 -4.85 -4.10 -27.92
N TYR A 125 -3.71 -4.50 -27.36
CA TYR A 125 -2.40 -4.25 -27.96
C TYR A 125 -2.23 -5.08 -29.24
N VAL A 126 -1.92 -4.43 -30.37
CA VAL A 126 -1.66 -5.09 -31.66
C VAL A 126 -0.23 -4.79 -32.10
N ALA A 127 0.46 -5.81 -32.61
CA ALA A 127 1.80 -5.68 -33.17
C ALA A 127 1.74 -5.80 -34.70
N GLU A 128 2.11 -4.75 -35.43
CA GLU A 128 2.04 -4.72 -36.90
C GLU A 128 3.16 -5.54 -37.58
N TYR A 129 4.32 -5.66 -36.92
CA TYR A 129 5.49 -6.35 -37.48
C TYR A 129 6.36 -7.00 -36.40
N PHE A 130 7.31 -7.83 -36.85
CA PHE A 130 8.23 -8.56 -35.98
C PHE A 130 9.06 -7.60 -35.11
N ARG A 131 9.06 -7.82 -33.79
CA ARG A 131 9.68 -6.96 -32.77
C ARG A 131 9.06 -5.57 -32.60
N HIS A 132 7.89 -5.31 -33.17
CA HIS A 132 7.14 -4.09 -32.85
C HIS A 132 6.92 -4.00 -31.34
N LYS A 133 7.43 -2.93 -30.73
CA LYS A 133 7.28 -2.62 -29.30
C LYS A 133 7.06 -1.12 -29.18
N LEU A 134 5.91 -0.73 -28.63
CA LEU A 134 5.61 0.68 -28.45
C LEU A 134 6.07 1.13 -27.06
N HIS A 135 7.04 2.04 -27.01
CA HIS A 135 7.48 2.69 -25.79
C HIS A 135 6.78 4.03 -25.66
N MET A 136 5.92 4.16 -24.64
CA MET A 136 5.23 5.40 -24.35
C MET A 136 5.84 6.04 -23.12
N ASP A 137 6.20 7.32 -23.24
CA ASP A 137 6.73 8.08 -22.11
C ASP A 137 6.11 9.47 -22.04
N GLN A 138 6.00 10.00 -20.83
CA GLN A 138 5.41 11.30 -20.55
C GLN A 138 6.51 12.31 -20.24
N ASN A 139 6.44 13.49 -20.86
CA ASN A 139 7.32 14.59 -20.49
C ASN A 139 6.83 15.23 -19.18
N GLU A 140 7.51 14.92 -18.07
CA GLU A 140 7.20 15.48 -16.75
C GLU A 140 7.47 17.00 -16.65
N LYS A 141 8.36 17.56 -17.48
CA LYS A 141 8.72 18.99 -17.42
C LYS A 141 7.59 19.89 -17.91
N LEU A 142 6.85 19.46 -18.93
CA LEU A 142 5.75 20.24 -19.49
C LEU A 142 4.54 20.31 -18.55
N VAL A 143 4.46 19.38 -17.59
CA VAL A 143 3.39 19.37 -16.56
C VAL A 143 3.42 20.67 -15.74
N MET A 144 4.60 21.26 -15.51
CA MET A 144 4.74 22.55 -14.84
C MET A 144 4.04 23.72 -15.56
N PHE A 145 3.86 23.61 -16.88
CA PHE A 145 3.18 24.59 -17.71
C PHE A 145 1.71 24.23 -17.97
N GLY A 146 1.16 23.26 -17.23
CA GLY A 146 -0.22 22.80 -17.41
C GLY A 146 -0.42 22.00 -18.71
N VAL A 147 0.64 21.38 -19.24
CA VAL A 147 0.58 20.57 -20.45
C VAL A 147 1.16 19.18 -20.18
N THR A 148 0.37 18.15 -20.40
CA THR A 148 0.84 16.77 -20.46
C THR A 148 1.13 16.42 -21.92
N HIS A 149 2.39 16.13 -22.23
CA HIS A 149 2.80 15.63 -23.54
C HIS A 149 3.30 14.20 -23.42
N VAL A 150 2.74 13.31 -24.23
CA VAL A 150 3.11 11.89 -24.28
C VAL A 150 3.65 11.59 -25.67
N ILE A 151 4.79 10.92 -25.74
CA ILE A 151 5.43 10.52 -27.00
C ILE A 151 5.47 9.00 -27.06
N ALA A 152 5.17 8.47 -28.25
CA ALA A 152 5.28 7.06 -28.55
C ALA A 152 6.45 6.81 -29.50
N ARG A 153 7.40 6.00 -29.04
CA ARG A 153 8.58 5.59 -29.78
C ARG A 153 8.47 4.11 -30.12
N ASP A 154 8.68 3.76 -31.38
CA ASP A 154 8.84 2.36 -31.74
C ASP A 154 10.22 1.86 -31.28
N GLY A 155 10.21 0.77 -30.53
CA GLY A 155 11.39 0.12 -29.97
C GLY A 155 12.23 -0.62 -31.03
N TYR A 156 11.66 -0.97 -32.18
CA TYR A 156 12.40 -1.61 -33.26
C TYR A 156 13.15 -0.59 -34.13
N SER A 157 12.44 0.36 -34.72
CA SER A 157 13.01 1.41 -35.58
C SER A 157 13.67 2.55 -34.80
N GLY A 158 13.32 2.72 -33.52
CA GLY A 158 13.79 3.82 -32.69
C GLY A 158 13.16 5.17 -33.00
N LYS A 159 12.20 5.25 -33.94
CA LYS A 159 11.55 6.49 -34.38
C LYS A 159 10.35 6.85 -33.51
N ILE A 160 10.02 8.14 -33.48
CA ILE A 160 8.76 8.62 -32.92
C ILE A 160 7.65 8.31 -33.93
N VAL A 161 6.63 7.58 -33.49
CA VAL A 161 5.52 7.11 -34.35
C VAL A 161 4.27 7.96 -34.12
N SER A 162 4.01 8.37 -32.89
CA SER A 162 2.86 9.19 -32.53
C SER A 162 3.14 10.02 -31.27
N HIS A 163 2.30 11.02 -31.03
CA HIS A 163 2.37 11.87 -29.83
C HIS A 163 0.98 12.40 -29.48
N ALA A 164 0.78 12.76 -28.22
CA ALA A 164 -0.46 13.31 -27.70
C ALA A 164 -0.16 14.50 -26.77
N SER A 165 -0.89 15.60 -26.94
CA SER A 165 -0.79 16.80 -26.10
C SER A 165 -2.14 17.12 -25.50
N MET A 166 -2.19 17.33 -24.19
CA MET A 166 -3.42 17.62 -23.46
C MET A 166 -3.13 18.48 -22.24
N ALA A 167 -4.12 19.26 -21.77
CA ALA A 167 -3.95 20.09 -20.57
C ALA A 167 -3.78 19.23 -19.30
N THR A 168 -4.67 18.24 -19.11
CA THR A 168 -4.62 17.28 -18.01
C THR A 168 -4.56 15.87 -18.56
N LYS A 169 -3.74 15.01 -17.95
CA LYS A 169 -3.55 13.62 -18.36
C LYS A 169 -4.89 12.89 -18.49
N ASN A 170 -5.22 12.49 -19.72
CA ASN A 170 -6.40 11.68 -20.03
C ASN A 170 -5.95 10.43 -20.79
N ASN A 171 -6.02 9.28 -20.11
CA ASN A 171 -5.58 8.02 -20.68
C ASN A 171 -6.36 7.65 -21.95
N LEU A 172 -7.66 7.92 -22.03
CA LEU A 172 -8.46 7.59 -23.21
C LEU A 172 -7.96 8.34 -24.45
N LEU A 173 -7.66 9.62 -24.28
CA LEU A 173 -7.14 10.47 -25.35
C LEU A 173 -5.71 10.05 -25.75
N ILE A 174 -4.88 9.65 -24.78
CA ILE A 174 -3.56 9.07 -25.05
C ILE A 174 -3.70 7.82 -25.93
N TYR A 175 -4.58 6.89 -25.56
CA TYR A 175 -4.76 5.66 -26.34
C TYR A 175 -5.33 5.94 -27.74
N ASP A 176 -6.32 6.81 -27.88
CA ASP A 176 -6.91 7.18 -29.18
C ASP A 176 -5.94 7.91 -30.12
N GLN A 177 -5.00 8.68 -29.59
CA GLN A 177 -4.02 9.41 -30.41
C GLN A 177 -2.75 8.60 -30.70
N VAL A 178 -2.38 7.69 -29.80
CA VAL A 178 -1.12 6.95 -29.89
C VAL A 178 -1.25 5.59 -30.57
N PHE A 179 -2.35 4.87 -30.34
CA PHE A 179 -2.60 3.52 -30.88
C PHE A 179 -3.48 3.51 -32.14
N LYS A 180 -3.59 4.65 -32.83
CA LYS A 180 -4.30 4.77 -34.10
C LYS A 180 -3.53 4.17 -35.26
#